data_AF-A0A2V6RKG0-F1
#
_entry.id   AF-A0A2V6RKG0-F1
#
_cell.length_a   1.000
_cell.length_b   1.000
_cell.length_c   1.000
_cell.angle_alpha   90.00
_cell.angle_beta   90.00
_cell.angle_gamma   90.00
#
_symmetry.space_group_name_H-M   'P 1'
#
loop_
_entity.id
_entity.type
_entity.pdbx_description
1 polymer ?
#
loop_
_entity_poly.entity_id
_entity_poly.type
_entity_poly.pdbx_seq_one_letter_code
_entity_poly.pdbx_strand_id
1 'polypeptide(L)'
;MRFNLTLLLVVVLALAPRQAPAQLVLVGNDEKVTWDDAGKPVFLPPGKDTVSVVDISNREAPRILVSLPLMNSVFGPPTNLQITPDGKLALVANSMAWAQDGGAWKPAPDTKLYVIDLTTSPPTHIATVEVGKQPSGLAINRAGDLALVT
;
A
#
# COMPACT_ATOMS: atom_id res chain seq x y z
N MET A 1 -25.73 -47.20 -20.98
CA MET A 1 -25.36 -45.80 -21.18
C MET A 1 -24.66 -45.29 -19.91
N ARG A 2 -23.34 -45.41 -19.82
CA ARG A 2 -22.56 -44.94 -18.67
C ARG A 2 -22.20 -43.48 -18.93
N PHE A 3 -23.06 -42.55 -18.50
CA PHE A 3 -22.81 -41.13 -18.64
C PHE A 3 -21.70 -40.71 -17.67
N ASN A 4 -20.50 -40.56 -18.24
CA ASN A 4 -19.35 -39.77 -17.84
C ASN A 4 -19.47 -38.94 -16.55
N LEU A 5 -19.31 -39.59 -15.39
CA LEU A 5 -19.14 -38.90 -14.10
C LEU A 5 -17.93 -37.94 -14.14
N THR A 6 -16.90 -38.31 -14.90
CA THR A 6 -15.69 -37.51 -15.15
C THR A 6 -15.98 -36.22 -15.91
N LEU A 7 -16.89 -36.25 -16.89
CA LEU A 7 -17.25 -35.08 -17.69
C LEU A 7 -18.09 -34.09 -16.87
N LEU A 8 -18.96 -34.61 -16.00
CA LEU A 8 -19.75 -33.79 -15.08
C LEU A 8 -18.86 -33.03 -14.08
N LEU A 9 -17.81 -33.67 -13.57
CA LEU A 9 -16.87 -33.08 -12.62
C LEU A 9 -16.03 -31.94 -13.25
N VAL A 10 -15.58 -32.12 -14.49
CA VAL A 10 -14.82 -31.10 -15.23
C VAL A 10 -15.67 -29.85 -15.51
N VAL A 11 -16.96 -30.03 -15.82
CA VAL A 11 -17.87 -28.91 -16.06
C VAL A 11 -18.15 -28.11 -14.78
N VAL A 12 -18.29 -28.78 -13.63
CA VAL A 12 -18.51 -28.11 -12.33
C VAL A 12 -17.29 -27.30 -11.89
N LEU A 13 -16.06 -27.79 -12.13
CA LEU A 13 -14.82 -27.04 -11.83
C LEU A 13 -14.62 -25.81 -12.74
N ALA A 14 -15.12 -25.84 -13.98
CA ALA A 14 -15.03 -24.71 -14.90
C ALA A 14 -16.04 -23.58 -14.60
N LEU A 15 -17.12 -23.89 -13.90
CA LEU A 15 -18.21 -22.96 -13.55
C LEU A 15 -18.14 -22.44 -12.12
N ALA A 16 -17.17 -22.89 -11.31
CA ALA A 16 -16.95 -22.31 -9.99
C ALA A 16 -16.62 -20.81 -10.16
N PRO A 17 -17.34 -19.90 -9.47
CA PRO A 17 -17.02 -18.49 -9.51
C PRO A 17 -15.58 -18.33 -9.05
N ARG A 18 -14.69 -17.95 -9.98
CA ARG A 18 -13.39 -17.43 -9.59
C ARG A 18 -13.69 -16.16 -8.81
N GLN A 19 -13.46 -16.16 -7.50
CA GLN A 19 -13.38 -14.91 -6.76
C GLN A 19 -12.38 -14.05 -7.53
N ALA A 20 -12.86 -12.94 -8.10
CA ALA A 20 -11.95 -11.95 -8.60
C ALA A 20 -11.05 -11.56 -7.42
N PRO A 21 -9.71 -11.52 -7.59
CA PRO A 21 -8.86 -10.98 -6.55
C PRO A 21 -9.41 -9.61 -6.12
N ALA A 22 -9.39 -9.35 -4.82
CA ALA A 22 -9.89 -8.09 -4.27
C ALA A 22 -9.30 -6.92 -5.07
N GLN A 23 -10.16 -6.07 -5.63
CA GLN A 23 -9.72 -4.92 -6.41
C GLN A 23 -9.45 -3.78 -5.43
N LEU A 24 -8.29 -3.84 -4.79
CA LEU A 24 -7.86 -2.85 -3.81
C LEU A 24 -6.83 -1.90 -4.42
N VAL A 25 -6.89 -0.64 -4.02
CA VAL A 25 -5.90 0.41 -4.31
C VAL A 25 -5.35 0.94 -3.00
N LEU A 26 -4.03 1.12 -2.95
CA LEU A 26 -3.36 1.84 -1.87
C LEU A 26 -3.19 3.30 -2.28
N VAL A 27 -3.51 4.22 -1.37
CA VAL A 27 -3.30 5.65 -1.56
C VAL A 27 -2.50 6.17 -0.37
N GLY A 28 -1.29 6.67 -0.64
CA GLY A 28 -0.49 7.39 0.35
C GLY A 28 -0.73 8.90 0.26
N ASN A 29 -1.17 9.51 1.36
CA ASN A 29 -1.40 10.95 1.47
C ASN A 29 -0.30 11.58 2.33
N ASP A 30 0.51 12.47 1.74
CA ASP A 30 1.54 13.24 2.43
C ASP A 30 1.02 14.65 2.73
N GLU A 31 0.83 14.98 4.00
CA GLU A 31 0.32 16.29 4.44
C GLU A 31 1.42 17.23 4.93
N LYS A 32 2.68 16.93 4.63
CA LYS A 32 3.84 17.64 5.18
C LYS A 32 4.51 18.58 4.18
N VAL A 33 4.00 18.63 2.95
CA VAL A 33 4.56 19.43 1.85
C VAL A 33 3.42 20.23 1.20
N THR A 34 3.59 21.54 1.15
CA THR A 34 2.73 22.45 0.39
C THR A 34 3.60 23.49 -0.35
N TRP A 35 2.98 24.41 -1.06
CA TRP A 35 3.66 25.46 -1.82
C TRP A 35 3.11 26.84 -1.42
N ASP A 36 3.99 27.83 -1.32
CA ASP A 36 3.59 29.23 -1.15
C ASP A 36 3.21 29.89 -2.50
N ASP A 37 2.78 31.15 -2.47
CA ASP A 37 2.35 31.91 -3.66
C ASP A 37 3.47 32.08 -4.71
N ALA A 38 4.74 31.96 -4.29
CA ALA A 38 5.89 32.01 -5.17
C ALA A 38 6.28 30.62 -5.73
N GLY A 39 5.54 29.57 -5.38
CA GLY A 39 5.80 28.19 -5.77
C GLY A 39 6.96 27.54 -5.01
N LYS A 40 7.40 28.10 -3.88
CA LYS A 40 8.43 27.50 -3.03
C LYS A 40 7.81 26.44 -2.11
N PRO A 41 8.47 25.29 -1.91
CA PRO A 41 7.99 24.29 -0.97
C PRO A 41 8.01 24.81 0.47
N VAL A 42 6.93 24.55 1.19
CA VAL A 42 6.75 24.81 2.62
C VAL A 42 6.55 23.47 3.33
N PHE A 43 7.34 23.24 4.38
CA PHE A 43 7.29 22.00 5.15
C PHE A 43 6.49 22.18 6.44
N LEU A 44 5.49 21.32 6.60
CA LEU A 44 4.55 21.33 7.72
C LEU A 44 4.93 20.25 8.76
N PRO A 45 4.41 20.34 10.00
CA PRO A 45 4.64 19.31 11.00
C PRO A 45 4.14 17.91 10.57
N PRO A 46 4.81 16.82 10.97
CA PRO A 46 4.33 15.46 10.71
C PRO A 46 3.11 15.10 11.58
N GLY A 47 2.51 13.94 11.30
CA GLY A 47 1.48 13.32 12.14
C GLY A 47 0.05 13.34 11.57
N LYS A 48 -0.13 13.86 10.35
CA LYS A 48 -1.43 13.87 9.64
C LYS A 48 -1.47 13.03 8.36
N ASP A 49 -0.35 12.43 7.99
CA ASP A 49 -0.31 11.52 6.85
C ASP A 49 -1.25 10.34 7.06
N THR A 50 -1.72 9.78 5.94
CA THR A 50 -2.49 8.54 5.96
C THR A 50 -2.11 7.63 4.82
N VAL A 51 -2.21 6.32 5.06
CA VAL A 51 -2.30 5.31 4.01
C VAL A 51 -3.74 4.80 3.98
N SER A 52 -4.42 5.01 2.87
CA SER A 52 -5.80 4.56 2.67
C SER A 52 -5.85 3.30 1.83
N VAL A 53 -6.69 2.35 2.25
CA VAL A 53 -7.03 1.16 1.47
C VAL A 53 -8.42 1.39 0.86
N VAL A 54 -8.48 1.38 -0.47
CA VAL A 54 -9.69 1.69 -1.23
C VAL A 54 -10.14 0.45 -2.00
N ASP A 55 -11.39 0.05 -1.80
CA ASP A 55 -12.06 -0.96 -2.61
C ASP A 55 -12.63 -0.30 -3.86
N ILE A 56 -12.22 -0.79 -5.02
CA ILE A 56 -12.66 -0.34 -6.35
C ILE A 56 -13.42 -1.43 -7.11
N SER A 57 -13.89 -2.48 -6.42
CA SER A 57 -14.69 -3.57 -7.01
C SER A 57 -15.96 -3.07 -7.70
N ASN A 58 -16.58 -2.01 -7.16
CA ASN A 58 -17.56 -1.21 -7.88
C ASN A 58 -16.89 0.04 -8.49
N ARG A 59 -16.73 0.02 -9.81
CA ARG A 59 -16.09 1.11 -10.57
C ARG A 59 -16.77 2.46 -10.42
N GLU A 60 -18.09 2.49 -10.20
CA GLU A 60 -18.88 3.71 -10.09
C GLU A 60 -19.02 4.19 -8.63
N ALA A 61 -18.66 3.35 -7.66
CA ALA A 61 -18.77 3.66 -6.25
C ALA A 61 -17.57 3.09 -5.46
N PRO A 62 -16.35 3.62 -5.66
CA PRO A 62 -15.19 3.23 -4.88
C PRO A 62 -15.41 3.59 -3.41
N ARG A 63 -14.86 2.77 -2.51
CA ARG A 63 -15.05 2.91 -1.06
C ARG A 63 -13.71 2.88 -0.34
N ILE A 64 -13.47 3.90 0.49
CA ILE A 64 -12.38 3.83 1.47
C ILE A 64 -12.78 2.82 2.54
N LEU A 65 -12.00 1.75 2.69
CA LEU A 65 -12.20 0.73 3.71
C LEU A 65 -11.62 1.18 5.06
N VAL A 66 -10.44 1.81 5.01
CA VAL A 66 -9.74 2.36 6.16
C VAL A 66 -8.72 3.42 5.71
N SER A 67 -8.47 4.41 6.57
CA SER A 67 -7.34 5.34 6.46
C SER A 67 -6.49 5.17 7.71
N LEU A 68 -5.32 4.55 7.56
CA LEU A 68 -4.41 4.28 8.65
C LEU A 68 -3.51 5.50 8.89
N PRO A 69 -3.33 5.97 10.14
CA PRO A 69 -2.47 7.11 10.46
C PRO A 69 -0.99 6.68 10.44
N LEU A 70 -0.49 6.39 9.23
CA LEU A 70 0.89 5.99 8.97
C LEU A 70 1.58 7.12 8.21
N MET A 71 2.79 7.47 8.67
CA MET A 71 3.64 8.39 7.92
C MET A 71 3.93 7.81 6.54
N ASN A 72 3.95 8.66 5.52
CA ASN A 72 4.46 8.29 4.20
C ASN A 72 5.11 9.50 3.56
N SER A 73 5.74 9.31 2.40
CA SER A 73 6.28 10.42 1.65
C SER A 73 5.99 10.35 0.16
N VAL A 74 5.70 11.52 -0.42
CA VAL A 74 5.72 11.74 -1.88
C VAL A 74 7.13 12.03 -2.40
N PHE A 75 8.13 12.17 -1.52
CA PHE A 75 9.53 12.35 -1.92
C PHE A 75 10.17 11.01 -2.24
N GLY A 76 10.44 10.78 -3.51
CA GLY A 76 11.02 9.56 -4.04
C GLY A 76 10.28 9.10 -5.30
N PRO A 77 10.72 8.02 -5.96
CA PRO A 77 9.96 7.39 -7.02
C PRO A 77 8.57 6.91 -6.56
N PRO A 78 7.53 6.93 -7.42
CA PRO A 78 6.15 6.56 -7.06
C PRO A 78 5.96 5.03 -6.99
N THR A 79 6.89 4.30 -6.38
CA THR A 79 6.93 2.83 -6.35
C THR A 79 7.01 2.26 -4.95
N ASN A 80 6.72 3.05 -3.91
CA ASN A 80 6.90 2.67 -2.50
C ASN A 80 5.69 1.92 -1.89
N LEU A 81 4.62 1.69 -2.65
CA LEU A 81 3.39 1.03 -2.23
C LEU A 81 3.14 -0.21 -3.11
N GLN A 82 2.99 -1.40 -2.52
CA GLN A 82 2.58 -2.61 -3.27
C GLN A 82 1.66 -3.53 -2.45
N ILE A 83 0.79 -4.23 -3.15
CA ILE A 83 -0.03 -5.34 -2.62
C ILE A 83 0.60 -6.65 -3.09
N THR A 84 0.68 -7.65 -2.22
CA THR A 84 1.18 -8.99 -2.59
C THR A 84 0.31 -9.62 -3.68
N PRO A 85 0.86 -10.48 -4.56
CA PRO A 85 0.09 -11.12 -5.62
C PRO A 85 -1.16 -11.89 -5.15
N ASP A 86 -1.13 -12.42 -3.91
CA ASP A 86 -2.26 -13.12 -3.30
C ASP A 86 -3.29 -12.19 -2.63
N GLY A 87 -3.05 -10.88 -2.64
CA GLY A 87 -3.94 -9.85 -2.12
C GLY A 87 -4.02 -9.78 -0.60
N LYS A 88 -3.15 -10.47 0.15
CA LYS A 88 -3.26 -10.56 1.62
C LYS A 88 -2.50 -9.49 2.37
N LEU A 89 -1.39 -8.99 1.82
CA LEU A 89 -0.57 -7.98 2.47
C LEU A 89 -0.42 -6.75 1.58
N ALA A 90 -0.41 -5.58 2.22
CA ALA A 90 0.09 -4.35 1.65
C ALA A 90 1.40 -3.96 2.33
N LEU A 91 2.37 -3.55 1.52
CA LEU A 91 3.68 -3.08 1.93
C LEU A 91 3.83 -1.62 1.55
N VAL A 92 4.28 -0.80 2.51
CA VAL A 92 4.44 0.65 2.34
C VAL A 92 5.82 1.08 2.85
N ALA A 93 6.70 1.46 1.95
CA ALA A 93 8.00 2.02 2.29
C ALA A 93 7.87 3.54 2.55
N ASN A 94 8.26 3.99 3.73
CA ASN A 94 8.38 5.42 4.02
C ASN A 94 9.81 5.90 3.77
N SER A 95 10.00 6.72 2.74
CA SER A 95 11.32 7.19 2.34
C SER A 95 11.86 8.28 3.27
N MET A 96 10.99 9.15 3.77
CA MET A 96 11.41 10.37 4.46
C MET A 96 10.77 10.50 5.85
N ALA A 97 11.59 10.85 6.81
CA ALA A 97 11.24 11.28 8.15
C ALA A 97 11.25 12.82 8.20
N TRP A 98 10.53 13.37 9.16
CA TRP A 98 10.47 14.82 9.38
C TRP A 98 11.15 15.15 10.70
N ALA A 99 12.24 15.88 10.62
CA ALA A 99 13.03 16.29 11.78
C ALA A 99 13.04 17.81 11.90
N GLN A 100 13.13 18.31 13.12
CA GLN A 100 13.39 19.73 13.34
C GLN A 100 14.87 20.04 13.13
N ASP A 101 15.13 21.13 12.42
CA ASP A 101 16.46 21.71 12.25
C ASP A 101 16.33 23.24 12.24
N GLY A 102 16.93 23.90 13.23
CA GLY A 102 16.90 25.37 13.34
C GLY A 102 15.48 25.97 13.48
N GLY A 103 14.54 25.24 14.08
CA GLY A 103 13.15 25.69 14.23
C GLY A 103 12.26 25.48 13.00
N ALA A 104 12.81 24.93 11.91
CA ALA A 104 12.05 24.53 10.73
C ALA A 104 11.96 22.99 10.64
N TRP A 105 10.91 22.49 9.99
CA TRP A 105 10.83 21.08 9.62
C TRP A 105 11.65 20.83 8.35
N LYS A 106 12.45 19.77 8.36
CA LYS A 106 13.21 19.32 7.19
C LYS A 106 13.02 17.82 6.95
N PRO A 107 12.99 17.40 5.68
CA PRO A 107 12.96 16.00 5.34
C PRO A 107 14.34 15.38 5.60
N ALA A 108 14.37 14.18 6.16
CA ALA A 108 15.56 13.35 6.38
C ALA A 108 15.27 11.90 5.98
N PRO A 109 16.26 11.07 5.65
CA PRO A 109 16.05 9.65 5.37
C PRO A 109 15.34 8.92 6.52
N ASP A 110 14.24 8.22 6.23
CA ASP A 110 13.64 7.24 7.15
C ASP A 110 14.08 5.82 6.79
N THR A 111 13.65 4.83 7.56
CA THR A 111 14.01 3.42 7.43
C THR A 111 12.81 2.48 7.56
N LYS A 112 11.58 3.02 7.68
CA LYS A 112 10.40 2.22 7.98
C LYS A 112 9.75 1.62 6.73
N LEU A 113 9.40 0.34 6.84
CA LEU A 113 8.47 -0.39 5.97
C LEU A 113 7.28 -0.85 6.79
N TYR A 114 6.07 -0.43 6.43
CA TYR A 114 4.84 -0.88 7.09
C TYR A 114 4.26 -2.11 6.38
N VAL A 115 3.73 -3.02 7.18
CA VAL A 115 3.02 -4.23 6.74
C VAL A 115 1.58 -4.15 7.21
N ILE A 116 0.65 -4.21 6.28
CA ILE A 116 -0.79 -4.10 6.51
C ILE A 116 -1.42 -5.44 6.09
N ASP A 117 -2.21 -6.04 6.99
CA ASP A 117 -3.04 -7.20 6.70
C ASP A 117 -4.33 -6.74 6.01
N LEU A 118 -4.55 -7.21 4.79
CA LEU A 118 -5.72 -6.92 3.96
C LEU A 118 -6.84 -7.95 4.14
N THR A 119 -6.60 -9.02 4.90
CA THR A 119 -7.59 -10.08 5.16
C THR A 119 -8.52 -9.76 6.32
N THR A 120 -8.16 -8.78 7.16
CA THR A 120 -9.00 -8.30 8.25
C THR A 120 -10.03 -7.28 7.75
N SER A 121 -11.13 -7.12 8.47
CA SER A 121 -12.15 -6.12 8.18
C SER A 121 -12.39 -5.22 9.40
N PRO A 122 -11.89 -3.96 9.42
CA PRO A 122 -11.11 -3.32 8.35
C PRO A 122 -9.67 -3.87 8.22
N PRO A 123 -8.98 -3.61 7.09
CA PRO A 123 -7.54 -3.85 6.96
C PRO A 123 -6.75 -3.19 8.10
N THR A 124 -5.71 -3.85 8.59
CA THR A 124 -5.02 -3.44 9.83
C THR A 124 -3.52 -3.40 9.65
N HIS A 125 -2.86 -2.37 10.19
CA HIS A 125 -1.40 -2.34 10.31
C HIS A 125 -0.93 -3.37 11.33
N ILE A 126 -0.10 -4.33 10.91
CA ILE A 126 0.33 -5.45 11.74
C ILE A 126 1.82 -5.43 12.11
N ALA A 127 2.67 -4.73 11.34
CA ALA A 127 4.09 -4.63 11.66
C ALA A 127 4.78 -3.43 10.99
N THR A 128 5.80 -2.91 11.66
CA THR A 128 6.81 -2.02 11.07
C THR A 128 8.15 -2.74 11.06
N VAL A 129 8.81 -2.76 9.90
CA VAL A 129 10.12 -3.35 9.70
C VAL A 129 11.12 -2.24 9.40
N GLU A 130 12.30 -2.30 10.04
CA GLU A 130 13.41 -1.41 9.74
C GLU A 130 14.21 -1.96 8.55
N VAL A 131 14.47 -1.11 7.55
CA VAL A 131 15.24 -1.43 6.34
C VAL A 131 16.39 -0.44 6.15
N GLY A 132 17.00 -0.40 4.95
CA GLY A 132 18.00 0.60 4.60
C GLY A 132 17.46 2.02 4.64
N LYS A 133 18.37 3.02 4.65
CA LYS A 133 17.97 4.43 4.64
C LYS A 133 17.29 4.80 3.33
N GLN A 134 16.23 5.59 3.46
CA GLN A 134 15.43 6.16 2.37
C GLN A 134 14.84 5.11 1.42
N PRO A 135 14.09 4.12 1.93
CA PRO A 135 13.49 3.10 1.07
C PRO A 135 12.45 3.74 0.17
N SER A 136 12.64 3.69 -1.15
CA SER A 136 11.80 4.39 -2.13
C SER A 136 11.37 3.49 -3.29
N GLY A 137 12.11 2.41 -3.56
CA GLY A 137 11.71 1.35 -4.49
C GLY A 137 11.18 0.14 -3.76
N LEU A 138 10.07 -0.44 -4.25
CA LEU A 138 9.50 -1.68 -3.74
C LEU A 138 9.07 -2.57 -4.91
N ALA A 139 9.50 -3.84 -4.89
CA ALA A 139 9.06 -4.84 -5.85
C ALA A 139 8.86 -6.19 -5.15
N ILE A 140 7.71 -6.83 -5.38
CA ILE A 140 7.39 -8.15 -4.88
C ILE A 140 7.52 -9.17 -6.03
N ASN A 141 8.16 -10.30 -5.77
CA ASN A 141 8.26 -11.37 -6.76
C ASN A 141 6.88 -12.00 -7.07
N ARG A 142 6.79 -12.77 -8.15
CA ARG A 142 5.50 -13.39 -8.54
C ARG A 142 4.93 -14.38 -7.52
N ALA A 143 5.79 -15.04 -6.75
CA ALA A 143 5.37 -15.98 -5.72
C ALA A 143 4.81 -15.27 -4.48
N GLY A 144 5.11 -13.98 -4.28
CA GLY A 144 4.66 -13.20 -3.13
C GLY A 144 5.45 -13.45 -1.84
N ASP A 145 6.53 -14.23 -1.90
CA ASP A 145 7.35 -14.63 -0.74
C ASP A 145 8.66 -13.85 -0.63
N LEU A 146 8.95 -12.95 -1.58
CA LEU A 146 10.12 -12.09 -1.57
C LEU A 146 9.76 -10.66 -1.99
N ALA A 147 10.16 -9.68 -1.18
CA ALA A 147 10.12 -8.26 -1.51
C ALA A 147 11.54 -7.69 -1.57
N LEU A 148 11.85 -6.93 -2.62
CA LEU A 148 13.04 -6.10 -2.75
C LEU A 148 12.68 -4.66 -2.39
N VAL A 149 13.49 -4.05 -1.52
CA VAL A 149 13.37 -2.65 -1.09
C VAL A 149 14.69 -1.94 -1.37
N THR A 150 14.65 -0.77 -2.02
CA THR A 150 15.83 0.01 -2.41
C THR A 150 15.71 1.48 -2.02
#